data_AF-A0A6F8YKR7-F1
#
_entry.id   AF-A0A6F8YKR7-F1
#
_cell.length_a   1.000
_cell.length_b   1.000
_cell.length_c   1.000
_cell.angle_alpha   90.00
_cell.angle_beta   90.00
_cell.angle_gamma   90.00
#
_symmetry.space_group_name_H-M   'P 1'
#
loop_
_entity.id
_entity.type
_entity.pdbx_description
1 polymer ?
#
loop_
_entity_poly.entity_id
_entity_poly.type
_entity_poly.pdbx_seq_one_letter_code
_entity_poly.pdbx_strand_id
1 'polypeptide(L)'
;MDNWRTVLRKVDRERWGSTGFGGVSTDLWEIRIGREVRRFRHFPDIAAYRDLEPAAEYASAAERHMDRVDVLVVTALPEEFDAAKAAGMAIASAGRGVLRWEERDLDGVPPFLWGEYRVDGRARFTVALARPTQIGGRATGPFAASLVDRLRPATLAMCGVCAGNPADTALGDVVVGEPVYEWDEGQQWASGFEGDHRQFRLEPRWLRAAQDFDPSGLASYGDASEDEALLWFLEQLHRGQQPRHHPARDAYFPSGTWQRRLAQLEAQGLIRREPTGEATLTGAGSALVRRRLYDDVDGPRQLPFRVLTAPWPAAAPSSPTPTSGAG
;
A
#
# COMPACT_ATOMS: atom_id res chain seq x y z
N MET A 1 21.94 -17.76 34.96
CA MET A 1 20.97 -18.87 35.04
C MET A 1 20.56 -19.18 33.61
N ASP A 2 21.36 -20.05 33.00
CA ASP A 2 21.31 -20.44 31.59
C ASP A 2 20.24 -21.51 31.29
N ASN A 3 19.99 -21.66 29.98
CA ASN A 3 19.46 -22.82 29.24
C ASN A 3 17.95 -22.91 28.97
N TRP A 4 17.56 -22.43 27.77
CA TRP A 4 16.39 -22.90 27.02
C TRP A 4 16.75 -23.85 25.85
N ARG A 5 18.00 -24.32 25.78
CA ARG A 5 18.34 -25.49 24.96
C ARG A 5 17.92 -26.76 25.71
N THR A 6 16.90 -27.45 25.21
CA THR A 6 16.69 -28.94 25.18
C THR A 6 15.21 -29.30 25.36
N VAL A 7 14.46 -29.39 24.26
CA VAL A 7 13.34 -30.35 24.14
C VAL A 7 13.34 -30.92 22.72
N LEU A 8 14.42 -31.62 22.38
CA LEU A 8 14.43 -32.67 21.36
C LEU A 8 14.83 -33.94 22.11
N ARG A 9 13.88 -34.85 22.37
CA ARG A 9 14.13 -36.30 22.56
C ARG A 9 12.85 -37.07 22.84
N LYS A 10 12.38 -37.76 21.80
CA LYS A 10 11.84 -39.13 21.71
C LYS A 10 10.64 -39.15 20.79
N VAL A 11 10.91 -39.37 19.51
CA VAL A 11 9.98 -40.06 18.63
C VAL A 11 10.62 -41.43 18.41
N ASP A 12 10.04 -42.45 19.01
CA ASP A 12 10.42 -43.84 18.75
C ASP A 12 10.15 -44.14 17.27
N ARG A 13 11.21 -44.44 16.52
CA ARG A 13 11.11 -44.98 15.16
C ARG A 13 10.97 -46.49 15.27
N GLU A 14 9.73 -46.98 15.36
CA GLU A 14 9.45 -48.39 15.09
C GLU A 14 9.15 -48.59 13.61
N ARG A 15 9.77 -49.62 13.03
CA ARG A 15 9.72 -49.99 11.62
C ARG A 15 9.02 -51.34 11.52
N TRP A 16 7.86 -51.43 10.88
CA TRP A 16 7.18 -52.73 10.67
C TRP A 16 6.41 -52.81 9.35
N GLY A 17 6.81 -53.81 8.54
CA GLY A 17 5.94 -54.73 7.79
C GLY A 17 5.21 -54.25 6.54
N SER A 18 5.73 -54.59 5.36
CA SER A 18 4.97 -54.62 4.10
C SER A 18 4.27 -55.98 3.93
N THR A 19 2.95 -55.99 3.70
CA THR A 19 2.26 -57.14 3.09
C THR A 19 1.53 -56.66 1.85
N GLY A 20 1.98 -57.14 0.69
CA GLY A 20 1.45 -56.77 -0.61
C GLY A 20 0.65 -57.90 -1.23
N PHE A 21 -0.58 -57.60 -1.64
CA PHE A 21 -1.27 -58.27 -2.74
C PHE A 21 -2.03 -57.18 -3.51
N GLY A 22 -1.61 -56.94 -4.77
CA GLY A 22 -2.23 -55.92 -5.63
C GLY A 22 -1.51 -54.58 -5.72
N GLY A 23 -0.19 -54.57 -5.88
CA GLY A 23 0.52 -53.59 -6.74
C GLY A 23 0.50 -52.08 -6.44
N VAL A 24 -0.12 -51.57 -5.37
CA VAL A 24 -0.02 -50.16 -4.97
C VAL A 24 0.18 -50.07 -3.45
N SER A 25 1.41 -49.72 -3.02
CA SER A 25 1.70 -49.43 -1.62
C SER A 25 1.33 -47.98 -1.34
N THR A 26 0.27 -47.75 -0.57
CA THR A 26 0.02 -46.44 0.06
C THR A 26 0.65 -46.45 1.45
N ASP A 27 1.64 -45.59 1.65
CA ASP A 27 2.19 -45.37 2.99
C ASP A 27 1.19 -44.54 3.81
N LEU A 28 0.56 -45.20 4.79
CA LEU A 28 -0.32 -44.57 5.75
C LEU A 28 0.51 -44.14 6.97
N TRP A 29 0.55 -42.84 7.23
CA TRP A 29 1.22 -42.30 8.41
C TRP A 29 0.16 -41.95 9.47
N GLU A 30 0.32 -42.49 10.67
CA GLU A 30 -0.51 -42.17 11.81
C GLU A 30 0.30 -41.33 12.79
N ILE A 31 -0.20 -40.13 13.12
CA ILE A 31 0.40 -39.27 14.15
C ILE A 31 -0.58 -39.19 15.31
N ARG A 32 -0.07 -39.51 16.51
CA ARG A 32 -0.85 -39.47 17.76
C ARG A 32 -0.39 -38.28 18.59
N ILE A 33 -1.32 -37.37 18.90
CA ILE A 33 -1.07 -36.22 19.77
C ILE A 33 -2.06 -36.31 20.93
N GLY A 34 -1.57 -36.67 22.12
CA GLY A 34 -2.43 -36.96 23.26
C GLY A 34 -3.37 -38.14 23.00
N ARG A 35 -4.68 -37.95 23.20
CA ARG A 35 -5.72 -38.97 22.92
C ARG A 35 -6.23 -38.94 21.48
N GLU A 36 -5.82 -37.95 20.68
CA GLU A 36 -6.27 -37.79 19.31
C GLU A 36 -5.36 -38.54 18.34
N VAL A 37 -5.96 -39.22 17.37
CA VAL A 37 -5.28 -39.95 16.30
C VAL A 37 -5.64 -39.28 14.98
N ARG A 38 -4.64 -38.77 14.26
CA ARG A 38 -4.81 -38.24 12.91
C ARG A 38 -4.07 -39.11 11.90
N ARG A 39 -4.77 -39.48 10.83
CA ARG A 39 -4.26 -40.34 9.76
C ARG A 39 -4.03 -39.51 8.52
N PHE A 40 -2.85 -39.66 7.94
CA PHE A 40 -2.45 -38.97 6.73
C PHE A 40 -2.10 -40.02 5.67
N ARG A 41 -2.67 -39.88 4.48
CA ARG A 41 -2.26 -40.67 3.32
C ARG A 41 -1.14 -39.93 2.62
N HIS A 42 0.01 -40.59 2.48
CA HIS A 42 1.04 -40.15 1.56
C HIS A 42 0.67 -40.63 0.16
N PHE A 43 0.54 -39.71 -0.80
CA PHE A 43 0.43 -40.04 -2.21
C PHE A 43 1.85 -40.08 -2.79
N PRO A 44 2.36 -41.24 -3.25
CA PRO A 44 3.67 -41.29 -3.86
C PRO A 44 3.62 -40.74 -5.29
N ASP A 45 4.69 -40.01 -5.60
CA ASP A 45 5.29 -39.62 -6.88
C ASP A 45 4.45 -39.66 -8.18
N ILE A 46 4.44 -38.51 -8.86
CA ILE A 46 3.67 -38.14 -10.06
C ILE A 46 4.04 -38.96 -11.32
N ALA A 47 5.00 -39.87 -11.25
CA ALA A 47 5.46 -40.67 -12.39
C ALA A 47 4.49 -41.77 -12.86
N ALA A 48 3.48 -42.15 -12.05
CA ALA A 48 2.55 -43.25 -12.37
C ALA A 48 1.30 -42.84 -13.18
N TYR A 49 1.13 -41.56 -13.51
CA TYR A 49 -0.02 -41.06 -14.31
C TYR A 49 0.27 -40.92 -15.80
N ARG A 50 1.44 -41.38 -16.26
CA ARG A 50 1.91 -41.13 -17.64
C ARG A 50 1.15 -41.88 -18.73
N ASP A 51 0.38 -42.91 -18.37
CA ASP A 51 -0.31 -43.80 -19.32
C ASP A 51 -1.84 -43.84 -19.15
N LEU A 52 -2.43 -42.91 -18.39
CA LEU A 52 -3.87 -42.66 -18.47
C LEU A 52 -4.10 -41.60 -19.53
N GLU A 53 -4.49 -42.05 -20.73
CA GLU A 53 -5.05 -41.22 -21.80
C GLU A 53 -5.96 -40.14 -21.19
N PRO A 54 -5.59 -38.85 -21.28
CA PRO A 54 -6.47 -37.82 -20.78
C PRO A 54 -7.68 -37.79 -21.71
N ALA A 55 -8.87 -37.97 -21.15
CA ALA A 55 -10.12 -37.59 -21.81
C ALA A 55 -10.03 -36.10 -22.16
N ALA A 56 -9.51 -35.82 -23.35
CA ALA A 56 -9.12 -34.51 -23.84
C ALA A 56 -10.31 -33.60 -24.16
N GLU A 57 -11.52 -34.04 -23.83
CA GLU A 57 -12.78 -33.45 -24.31
C GLU A 57 -13.60 -32.74 -23.24
N TYR A 58 -13.19 -32.77 -21.95
CA TYR A 58 -13.92 -32.08 -20.87
C TYR A 58 -13.12 -31.03 -20.06
N ALA A 59 -11.81 -30.86 -20.29
CA ALA A 59 -10.95 -30.03 -19.44
C ALA A 59 -10.25 -28.84 -20.15
N SER A 60 -10.69 -28.42 -21.36
CA SER A 60 -9.81 -27.59 -22.22
C SER A 60 -10.34 -26.26 -22.77
N ALA A 61 -11.55 -25.80 -22.43
CA ALA A 61 -12.01 -24.47 -22.87
C ALA A 61 -12.68 -23.60 -21.78
N ALA A 62 -13.41 -24.19 -20.83
CA ALA A 62 -14.13 -23.42 -19.80
C ALA A 62 -13.28 -23.03 -18.58
N GLU A 63 -12.33 -23.88 -18.16
CA GLU A 63 -11.51 -23.63 -16.96
C GLU A 63 -10.29 -22.72 -17.18
N ARG A 64 -9.90 -22.43 -18.42
CA ARG A 64 -8.68 -21.64 -18.71
C ARG A 64 -8.89 -20.13 -18.82
N HIS A 65 -10.11 -19.64 -18.60
CA HIS A 65 -10.46 -18.23 -18.83
C HIS A 65 -10.91 -17.47 -17.58
N MET A 66 -11.15 -18.14 -16.45
CA MET A 66 -11.97 -17.56 -15.37
C MET A 66 -11.22 -16.82 -14.26
N ASP A 67 -9.89 -16.95 -14.13
CA ASP A 67 -9.15 -16.30 -13.03
C ASP A 67 -8.18 -15.22 -13.48
N ARG A 68 -8.12 -14.91 -14.78
CA ARG A 68 -7.27 -13.81 -15.24
C ARG A 68 -7.89 -12.48 -14.83
N VAL A 69 -7.04 -11.56 -14.40
CA VAL A 69 -7.42 -10.16 -14.20
C VAL A 69 -6.57 -9.26 -15.05
N ASP A 70 -7.05 -8.08 -15.39
CA ASP A 70 -6.24 -7.09 -16.10
C ASP A 70 -5.36 -6.33 -15.11
N VAL A 71 -5.90 -5.99 -13.93
CA VAL A 71 -5.23 -5.23 -12.88
C VAL A 71 -5.29 -5.97 -11.56
N LEU A 72 -4.15 -6.13 -10.90
CA LEU A 72 -4.06 -6.55 -9.50
C LEU A 72 -3.62 -5.36 -8.65
N VAL A 73 -4.43 -4.98 -7.67
CA VAL A 73 -4.11 -3.98 -6.65
C VAL A 73 -3.81 -4.68 -5.34
N VAL A 74 -2.64 -4.40 -4.76
CA VAL A 74 -2.24 -4.89 -3.43
C VAL A 74 -2.08 -3.71 -2.48
N THR A 75 -2.69 -3.78 -1.31
CA THR A 75 -2.49 -2.83 -0.21
C THR A 75 -1.76 -3.50 0.95
N ALA A 76 -1.25 -2.73 1.92
CA ALA A 76 -0.54 -3.29 3.07
C ALA A 76 -1.44 -3.39 4.32
N LEU A 77 -2.30 -2.40 4.53
CA LEU A 77 -3.12 -2.23 5.73
C LEU A 77 -4.62 -2.48 5.50
N PRO A 78 -5.40 -2.81 6.55
CA PRO A 78 -6.85 -2.94 6.45
C PRO A 78 -7.49 -1.63 5.98
N GLU A 79 -7.06 -0.51 6.54
CA GLU A 79 -7.58 0.82 6.25
C GLU A 79 -7.29 1.22 4.79
N GLU A 80 -6.10 0.87 4.29
CA GLU A 80 -5.74 1.08 2.89
C GLU A 80 -6.58 0.21 1.95
N PHE A 81 -6.83 -1.04 2.33
CA PHE A 81 -7.68 -1.95 1.57
C PHE A 81 -9.11 -1.42 1.47
N ASP A 82 -9.68 -0.98 2.60
CA ASP A 82 -11.03 -0.43 2.65
C ASP A 82 -11.12 0.88 1.86
N ALA A 83 -10.11 1.75 1.97
CA ALA A 83 -10.02 2.98 1.19
C ALA A 83 -9.89 2.71 -0.32
N ALA A 84 -9.03 1.77 -0.74
CA ALA A 84 -8.88 1.38 -2.13
C ALA A 84 -10.16 0.73 -2.70
N LYS A 85 -10.81 -0.12 -1.90
CA LYS A 85 -12.11 -0.71 -2.24
C LYS A 85 -13.15 0.39 -2.46
N ALA A 86 -13.24 1.36 -1.56
CA ALA A 86 -14.18 2.48 -1.65
C ALA A 86 -13.88 3.40 -2.84
N ALA A 87 -12.60 3.74 -3.07
CA ALA A 87 -12.18 4.56 -4.20
C ALA A 87 -12.43 3.86 -5.55
N GLY A 88 -12.34 2.53 -5.58
CA GLY A 88 -12.65 1.72 -6.76
C GLY A 88 -14.13 1.53 -7.00
N MET A 89 -15.02 1.79 -6.04
CA MET A 89 -16.47 1.64 -6.23
C MET A 89 -17.02 2.66 -7.22
N ALA A 90 -17.98 2.22 -8.04
CA ALA A 90 -18.64 3.09 -8.98
C ALA A 90 -19.43 4.19 -8.26
N ILE A 91 -19.08 5.45 -8.54
CA ILE A 91 -19.85 6.60 -8.07
C ILE A 91 -20.93 6.91 -9.10
N ALA A 92 -22.20 6.95 -8.67
CA ALA A 92 -23.36 7.16 -9.55
C ALA A 92 -23.26 8.42 -10.41
N SER A 93 -22.59 9.48 -9.93
CA SER A 93 -22.38 10.74 -10.66
C SER A 93 -21.26 10.66 -11.71
N ALA A 94 -20.30 9.74 -11.56
CA ALA A 94 -19.12 9.65 -12.44
C ALA A 94 -19.23 8.53 -13.48
N GLY A 95 -20.11 7.54 -13.29
CA GLY A 95 -20.26 6.39 -14.20
C GLY A 95 -19.01 5.51 -14.34
N ARG A 96 -18.01 5.71 -13.47
CA ARG A 96 -16.70 5.06 -13.47
C ARG A 96 -16.48 4.29 -12.17
N GLY A 97 -16.02 3.04 -12.26
CA GLY A 97 -15.67 2.20 -11.12
C GLY A 97 -16.25 0.79 -11.19
N VAL A 98 -16.05 0.04 -10.11
CA VAL A 98 -16.57 -1.31 -9.88
C VAL A 98 -17.95 -1.21 -9.24
N LEU A 99 -18.96 -1.79 -9.88
CA LEU A 99 -20.34 -1.75 -9.35
C LEU A 99 -20.51 -2.59 -8.09
N ARG A 100 -19.82 -3.74 -8.06
CA ARG A 100 -19.86 -4.68 -6.95
C ARG A 100 -18.56 -5.45 -6.90
N TRP A 101 -17.99 -5.52 -5.70
CA TRP A 101 -16.90 -6.43 -5.39
C TRP A 101 -17.44 -7.81 -5.03
N GLU A 102 -16.82 -8.84 -5.58
CA GLU A 102 -17.07 -10.24 -5.27
C GLU A 102 -15.88 -10.80 -4.51
N GLU A 103 -16.13 -11.41 -3.35
CA GLU A 103 -15.08 -12.11 -2.62
C GLU A 103 -14.76 -13.43 -3.32
N ARG A 104 -13.47 -13.67 -3.56
CA ARG A 104 -12.94 -14.87 -4.18
C ARG A 104 -11.94 -15.50 -3.22
N ASP A 105 -12.26 -16.73 -2.83
CA ASP A 105 -11.40 -17.61 -2.05
C ASP A 105 -11.20 -18.87 -2.88
N LEU A 106 -10.01 -18.99 -3.47
CA LEU A 106 -9.65 -20.09 -4.35
C LEU A 106 -8.60 -20.95 -3.64
N ASP A 107 -8.73 -22.27 -3.75
CA ASP A 107 -7.81 -23.21 -3.10
C ASP A 107 -6.34 -22.89 -3.43
N GLY A 108 -5.53 -22.66 -2.39
CA GLY A 108 -4.10 -22.37 -2.51
C GLY A 108 -3.76 -20.97 -3.04
N VAL A 109 -4.75 -20.07 -3.15
CA VAL A 109 -4.58 -18.68 -3.58
C VAL A 109 -5.01 -17.78 -2.42
N PRO A 110 -4.26 -16.71 -2.09
CA PRO A 110 -4.72 -15.77 -1.09
C PRO A 110 -6.07 -15.15 -1.46
N PRO A 111 -6.97 -14.89 -0.49
CA PRO A 111 -8.28 -14.33 -0.78
C PRO A 111 -8.16 -12.92 -1.36
N PHE A 112 -9.06 -12.59 -2.29
CA PHE A 112 -9.10 -11.30 -2.97
C PHE A 112 -10.53 -10.88 -3.29
N LEU A 113 -10.72 -9.58 -3.51
CA LEU A 113 -11.93 -9.05 -4.12
C LEU A 113 -11.74 -8.96 -5.62
N TRP A 114 -12.75 -9.36 -6.37
CA TRP A 114 -12.80 -9.27 -7.81
C TRP A 114 -13.92 -8.34 -8.26
N GLY A 115 -13.72 -7.60 -9.34
CA GLY A 115 -14.77 -6.78 -9.94
C GLY A 115 -14.46 -6.34 -11.36
N GLU A 116 -15.51 -6.01 -12.09
CA GLU A 116 -15.41 -5.40 -13.42
C GLU A 116 -15.43 -3.88 -13.29
N TYR A 117 -14.34 -3.24 -13.71
CA TYR A 117 -14.24 -1.79 -13.77
C TYR A 117 -14.96 -1.28 -15.02
N ARG A 118 -15.93 -0.41 -14.81
CA ARG A 118 -16.76 0.17 -15.87
C ARG A 118 -16.45 1.65 -16.06
N VAL A 119 -16.61 2.12 -17.29
CA VAL A 119 -16.60 3.54 -17.64
C VAL A 119 -17.80 3.79 -18.55
N ASP A 120 -18.66 4.72 -18.14
CA ASP A 120 -19.93 5.04 -18.80
C ASP A 120 -20.82 3.80 -18.98
N GLY A 121 -20.85 2.96 -17.93
CA GLY A 121 -21.61 1.71 -17.89
C GLY A 121 -21.03 0.56 -18.73
N ARG A 122 -19.94 0.78 -19.47
CA ARG A 122 -19.28 -0.26 -20.27
C ARG A 122 -18.11 -0.87 -19.51
N ALA A 123 -18.05 -2.20 -19.48
CA ALA A 123 -16.90 -2.97 -19.02
C ALA A 123 -15.62 -2.49 -19.72
N ARG A 124 -14.57 -2.20 -18.96
CA ARG A 124 -13.26 -1.82 -19.51
C ARG A 124 -12.19 -2.85 -19.20
N PHE A 125 -12.10 -3.26 -17.94
CA PHE A 125 -11.11 -4.20 -17.47
C PHE A 125 -11.55 -4.82 -16.14
N THR A 126 -10.94 -5.93 -15.78
CA THR A 126 -11.15 -6.66 -14.53
C THR A 126 -10.08 -6.31 -13.50
N VAL A 127 -10.49 -6.20 -12.25
CA VAL A 127 -9.63 -5.78 -11.14
C VAL A 127 -9.71 -6.82 -10.02
N ALA A 128 -8.55 -7.25 -9.53
CA ALA A 128 -8.41 -7.89 -8.23
C ALA A 128 -7.88 -6.88 -7.21
N LEU A 129 -8.41 -6.90 -5.99
CA LEU A 129 -7.93 -6.12 -4.85
C LEU A 129 -7.65 -7.07 -3.69
N ALA A 130 -6.44 -7.02 -3.15
CA ALA A 130 -5.96 -7.96 -2.15
C ALA A 130 -5.08 -7.26 -1.10
N ARG A 131 -4.98 -7.86 0.09
CA ARG A 131 -4.10 -7.40 1.18
C ARG A 131 -3.45 -8.60 1.88
N PRO A 132 -2.15 -8.55 2.23
CA PRO A 132 -1.53 -9.55 3.08
C PRO A 132 -2.00 -9.37 4.53
N THR A 133 -1.76 -10.39 5.36
CA THR A 133 -2.06 -10.34 6.80
C THR A 133 -1.00 -9.59 7.61
N GLN A 134 0.18 -9.35 7.02
CA GLN A 134 1.32 -8.68 7.65
C GLN A 134 1.94 -7.67 6.69
N ILE A 135 2.46 -6.58 7.25
CA ILE A 135 3.14 -5.51 6.51
C ILE A 135 4.59 -5.91 6.24
N GLY A 136 5.16 -5.37 5.16
CA GLY A 136 6.59 -5.45 4.85
C GLY A 136 6.89 -6.38 3.67
N GLY A 137 8.05 -6.16 3.04
CA GLY A 137 8.45 -6.85 1.81
C GLY A 137 8.45 -8.38 1.93
N ARG A 138 8.85 -8.92 3.09
CA ARG A 138 8.89 -10.37 3.34
C ARG A 138 7.53 -11.05 3.36
N ALA A 139 6.48 -10.34 3.78
CA ALA A 139 5.11 -10.84 3.76
C ALA A 139 4.44 -10.53 2.41
N THR A 140 4.63 -9.31 1.91
CA THR A 140 3.98 -8.80 0.70
C THR A 140 4.51 -9.46 -0.58
N GLY A 141 5.81 -9.75 -0.66
CA GLY A 141 6.44 -10.33 -1.85
C GLY A 141 5.88 -11.70 -2.23
N PRO A 142 5.96 -12.73 -1.35
CA PRO A 142 5.38 -14.04 -1.63
C PRO A 142 3.86 -14.00 -1.85
N PHE A 143 3.15 -13.13 -1.12
CA PHE A 143 1.71 -12.92 -1.27
C PHE A 143 1.36 -12.42 -2.68
N ALA A 144 2.00 -11.33 -3.12
CA ALA A 144 1.80 -10.77 -4.45
C ALA A 144 2.24 -11.76 -5.54
N ALA A 145 3.35 -12.47 -5.35
CA ALA A 145 3.84 -13.47 -6.30
C ALA A 145 2.83 -14.61 -6.51
N SER A 146 2.20 -15.11 -5.45
CA SER A 146 1.15 -16.14 -5.54
C SER A 146 -0.06 -15.66 -6.35
N LEU A 147 -0.53 -14.42 -6.10
CA LEU A 147 -1.62 -13.82 -6.87
C LEU A 147 -1.24 -13.56 -8.33
N VAL A 148 0.00 -13.10 -8.60
CA VAL A 148 0.48 -12.88 -9.96
C VAL A 148 0.56 -14.18 -10.75
N ASP A 149 1.06 -15.27 -10.14
CA ASP A 149 1.16 -16.57 -10.80
C ASP A 149 -0.23 -17.11 -11.19
N ARG A 150 -1.20 -16.99 -10.26
CA ARG A 150 -2.57 -17.47 -10.48
C ARG A 150 -3.37 -16.59 -11.42
N LEU A 151 -3.40 -15.30 -11.15
CA LEU A 151 -4.30 -14.33 -11.81
C LEU A 151 -3.70 -13.74 -13.07
N ARG A 152 -2.38 -13.89 -13.29
CA ARG A 152 -1.63 -13.41 -14.46
C ARG A 152 -2.02 -11.97 -14.86
N PRO A 153 -1.97 -11.00 -13.94
CA PRO A 153 -2.38 -9.64 -14.21
C PRO A 153 -1.53 -9.00 -15.31
N ALA A 154 -2.15 -8.16 -16.15
CA ALA A 154 -1.40 -7.33 -17.07
C ALA A 154 -0.64 -6.20 -16.35
N THR A 155 -1.19 -5.75 -15.21
CA THR A 155 -0.60 -4.72 -14.35
C THR A 155 -0.74 -5.08 -12.87
N LEU A 156 0.36 -5.00 -12.11
CA LEU A 156 0.36 -4.99 -10.66
C LEU A 156 0.56 -3.56 -10.15
N ALA A 157 -0.34 -3.08 -9.31
CA ALA A 157 -0.22 -1.83 -8.59
C ALA A 157 -0.20 -2.10 -7.08
N MET A 158 0.68 -1.40 -6.37
CA MET A 158 0.67 -1.37 -4.91
C MET A 158 0.34 0.05 -4.46
N CYS A 159 -0.63 0.20 -3.57
CA CYS A 159 -0.97 1.49 -2.99
C CYS A 159 -1.06 1.41 -1.47
N GLY A 160 -0.70 2.52 -0.83
CA GLY A 160 -0.68 2.65 0.61
C GLY A 160 -0.21 4.04 1.02
N VAL A 161 -0.22 4.29 2.32
CA VAL A 161 0.31 5.52 2.90
C VAL A 161 1.81 5.41 3.10
N CYS A 162 2.51 6.53 3.00
CA CYS A 162 3.96 6.58 3.16
C CYS A 162 4.42 7.85 3.86
N ALA A 163 5.65 7.81 4.35
CA ALA A 163 6.39 9.02 4.64
C ALA A 163 7.01 9.56 3.36
N GLY A 164 6.82 10.86 3.09
CA GLY A 164 7.49 11.57 2.02
C GLY A 164 8.66 12.42 2.55
N ASN A 165 9.52 12.89 1.63
CA ASN A 165 10.53 13.89 1.97
C ASN A 165 9.82 15.24 2.22
N PRO A 166 9.89 15.84 3.42
CA PRO A 166 9.21 17.11 3.73
C PRO A 166 9.73 18.30 2.89
N ALA A 167 10.89 18.17 2.25
CA ALA A 167 11.41 19.18 1.33
C ALA A 167 10.71 19.15 -0.05
N ASP A 168 10.17 18.00 -0.44
CA ASP A 168 9.68 17.76 -1.82
C ASP A 168 8.17 17.45 -1.88
N THR A 169 7.62 16.94 -0.78
CA THR A 169 6.24 16.44 -0.69
C THR A 169 5.47 17.12 0.43
N ALA A 170 4.16 17.19 0.28
CA ALA A 170 3.24 17.63 1.32
C ALA A 170 2.29 16.51 1.74
N LEU A 171 1.69 16.66 2.92
CA LEU A 171 0.61 15.77 3.36
C LEU A 171 -0.52 15.77 2.33
N GLY A 172 -0.96 14.56 1.96
CA GLY A 172 -2.00 14.34 0.96
C GLY A 172 -1.49 14.16 -0.47
N ASP A 173 -0.25 14.56 -0.79
CA ASP A 173 0.33 14.30 -2.12
C ASP A 173 0.34 12.79 -2.42
N VAL A 174 -0.01 12.43 -3.66
CA VAL A 174 0.03 11.06 -4.17
C VAL A 174 1.31 10.89 -4.98
N VAL A 175 2.17 9.97 -4.55
CA VAL A 175 3.45 9.72 -5.21
C VAL A 175 3.38 8.42 -6.00
N VAL A 176 3.74 8.50 -7.27
CA VAL A 176 3.98 7.35 -8.15
C VAL A 176 5.49 7.11 -8.18
N GLY A 177 5.92 5.97 -7.63
CA GLY A 177 7.34 5.64 -7.48
C GLY A 177 8.07 5.45 -8.81
N GLU A 178 9.13 6.22 -9.04
CA GLU A 178 10.05 6.09 -10.17
C GLU A 178 11.45 6.66 -9.84
N PRO A 179 12.51 5.84 -9.75
CA PRO A 179 12.46 4.38 -9.58
C PRO A 179 12.04 3.97 -8.16
N VAL A 180 11.64 2.72 -7.98
CA VAL A 180 11.44 2.06 -6.68
C VAL A 180 12.65 1.20 -6.33
N TYR A 181 13.13 1.25 -5.10
CA TYR A 181 14.27 0.47 -4.62
C TYR A 181 14.15 0.10 -3.14
N GLU A 182 14.85 -0.93 -2.67
CA GLU A 182 14.90 -1.28 -1.23
C GLU A 182 16.05 -0.51 -0.58
N TRP A 183 15.74 0.37 0.37
CA TRP A 183 16.74 1.28 0.97
C TRP A 183 17.60 0.59 2.02
N ASP A 184 17.06 -0.42 2.69
CA ASP A 184 17.73 -1.20 3.73
C ASP A 184 18.42 -2.47 3.18
N GLU A 185 18.29 -2.75 1.88
CA GLU A 185 19.07 -3.78 1.21
C GLU A 185 20.38 -3.21 0.68
N GLY A 186 21.48 -3.94 0.93
CA GLY A 186 22.81 -3.53 0.54
C GLY A 186 23.89 -4.28 1.31
N GLN A 187 25.13 -3.89 1.09
CA GLN A 187 26.30 -4.48 1.74
C GLN A 187 26.99 -3.45 2.63
N GLN A 188 27.19 -3.80 3.90
CA GLN A 188 28.00 -3.02 4.81
C GLN A 188 29.49 -3.33 4.56
N TRP A 189 30.25 -2.32 4.13
CA TRP A 189 31.70 -2.35 4.03
C TRP A 189 32.35 -1.56 5.18
N ALA A 190 33.66 -1.71 5.33
CA ALA A 190 34.45 -0.90 6.26
C ALA A 190 34.40 0.60 5.92
N SER A 191 34.21 0.95 4.64
CA SER A 191 34.11 2.33 4.15
C SER A 191 32.70 2.92 4.21
N GLY A 192 31.68 2.13 4.53
CA GLY A 192 30.29 2.57 4.57
C GLY A 192 29.29 1.53 4.08
N PHE A 193 28.01 1.86 4.15
CA PHE A 193 26.93 1.07 3.56
C PHE A 193 26.83 1.37 2.07
N GLU A 194 26.84 0.32 1.25
CA GLU A 194 26.57 0.39 -0.18
C GLU A 194 25.19 -0.22 -0.43
N GLY A 195 24.22 0.63 -0.76
CA GLY A 195 22.85 0.20 -1.04
C GLY A 195 22.75 -0.66 -2.30
N ASP A 196 21.71 -1.47 -2.37
CA ASP A 196 21.44 -2.31 -3.53
C ASP A 196 21.27 -1.44 -4.80
N HIS A 197 21.89 -1.88 -5.89
CA HIS A 197 21.79 -1.24 -7.20
C HIS A 197 20.54 -1.66 -7.98
N ARG A 198 19.81 -2.69 -7.51
CA ARG A 198 18.57 -3.16 -8.11
C ARG A 198 17.46 -2.13 -7.90
N GLN A 199 17.10 -1.47 -9.00
CA GLN A 199 16.04 -0.48 -9.04
C GLN A 199 14.96 -0.95 -10.02
N PHE A 200 13.70 -0.87 -9.60
CA PHE A 200 12.55 -1.11 -10.44
C PHE A 200 12.09 0.20 -11.06
N ARG A 201 12.13 0.28 -12.39
CA ARG A 201 11.65 1.43 -13.14
C ARG A 201 10.28 1.16 -13.70
N LEU A 202 9.46 2.19 -13.65
CA LEU A 202 8.16 2.27 -14.26
C LEU A 202 8.31 2.32 -15.79
N GLU A 203 7.40 1.66 -16.49
CA GLU A 203 7.39 1.71 -17.95
C GLU A 203 7.13 3.16 -18.43
N PRO A 204 7.82 3.67 -19.48
CA PRO A 204 7.72 5.07 -19.89
C PRO A 204 6.30 5.57 -20.16
N ARG A 205 5.40 4.70 -20.63
CA ARG A 205 3.98 5.05 -20.85
C ARG A 205 3.24 5.36 -19.56
N TRP A 206 3.54 4.64 -18.48
CA TRP A 206 2.94 4.84 -17.16
C TRP A 206 3.54 6.06 -16.47
N LEU A 207 4.85 6.26 -16.63
CA LEU A 207 5.52 7.48 -16.15
C LEU A 207 4.88 8.73 -16.76
N ARG A 208 4.69 8.75 -18.09
CA ARG A 208 4.02 9.85 -18.78
C ARG A 208 2.57 10.01 -18.31
N ALA A 209 1.81 8.91 -18.21
CA ALA A 209 0.44 8.96 -17.73
C ALA A 209 0.31 9.54 -16.32
N ALA A 210 1.27 9.25 -15.42
CA ALA A 210 1.32 9.81 -14.08
C ALA A 210 1.70 11.31 -14.08
N GLN A 211 2.63 11.73 -14.94
CA GLN A 211 3.02 13.13 -15.09
C GLN A 211 1.91 14.00 -15.67
N ASP A 212 1.11 13.45 -16.59
CA ASP A 212 0.00 14.13 -17.24
C ASP A 212 -1.32 13.98 -16.45
N PHE A 213 -1.31 13.30 -15.29
CA PHE A 213 -2.52 13.02 -14.53
C PHE A 213 -3.05 14.27 -13.82
N ASP A 214 -4.29 14.63 -14.12
CA ASP A 214 -5.03 15.69 -13.44
C ASP A 214 -5.95 15.11 -12.36
N PRO A 215 -5.70 15.37 -11.06
CA PRO A 215 -6.54 14.88 -9.97
C PRO A 215 -7.87 15.62 -9.83
N SER A 216 -8.11 16.72 -10.56
CA SER A 216 -9.28 17.59 -10.39
C SER A 216 -10.64 16.89 -10.50
N GLY A 217 -10.71 15.77 -11.22
CA GLY A 217 -11.90 14.95 -11.37
C GLY A 217 -12.13 13.91 -10.26
N LEU A 218 -11.23 13.78 -9.30
CA LEU A 218 -11.33 12.80 -8.21
C LEU A 218 -12.19 13.34 -7.06
N ALA A 219 -13.00 12.47 -6.46
CA ALA A 219 -13.88 12.85 -5.35
C ALA A 219 -13.13 13.37 -4.12
N SER A 220 -11.87 12.94 -3.92
CA SER A 220 -10.97 13.35 -2.85
C SER A 220 -10.20 14.65 -3.16
N TYR A 221 -10.25 15.14 -4.40
CA TYR A 221 -9.61 16.40 -4.76
C TYR A 221 -10.55 17.57 -4.51
N GLY A 222 -10.01 18.67 -4.01
CA GLY A 222 -10.73 19.94 -3.90
C GLY A 222 -9.75 21.09 -3.71
N ASP A 223 -10.00 22.21 -4.40
CA ASP A 223 -9.20 23.42 -4.21
C ASP A 223 -9.37 23.95 -2.79
N ALA A 224 -8.28 24.49 -2.22
CA ALA A 224 -8.34 25.12 -0.91
C ALA A 224 -9.28 26.34 -0.94
N SER A 225 -10.30 26.31 -0.09
CA SER A 225 -11.08 27.52 0.22
C SER A 225 -10.20 28.60 0.85
N GLU A 226 -10.69 29.84 0.88
CA GLU A 226 -9.95 30.92 1.55
C GLU A 226 -9.68 30.59 3.03
N ASP A 227 -10.68 30.08 3.75
CA ASP A 227 -10.53 29.75 5.17
C ASP A 227 -9.51 28.62 5.39
N GLU A 228 -9.51 27.58 4.56
CA GLU A 228 -8.54 26.48 4.61
C GLU A 228 -7.13 26.98 4.30
N ALA A 229 -6.95 27.83 3.29
CA ALA A 229 -5.65 28.40 2.97
C ALA A 229 -5.08 29.26 4.12
N LEU A 230 -5.93 30.08 4.74
CA LEU A 230 -5.53 30.89 5.88
C LEU A 230 -5.19 30.03 7.10
N LEU A 231 -6.02 29.01 7.39
CA LEU A 231 -5.76 28.08 8.48
C LEU A 231 -4.47 27.29 8.26
N TRP A 232 -4.27 26.73 7.07
CA TRP A 232 -3.06 26.04 6.68
C TRP A 232 -1.82 26.92 6.93
N PHE A 233 -1.84 28.19 6.52
CA PHE A 233 -0.72 29.10 6.75
C PHE A 233 -0.38 29.23 8.24
N LEU A 234 -1.39 29.39 9.10
CA LEU A 234 -1.21 29.51 10.54
C LEU A 234 -0.72 28.19 11.16
N GLU A 235 -1.22 27.04 10.70
CA GLU A 235 -0.76 25.72 11.13
C GLU A 235 0.71 25.48 10.82
N GLN A 236 1.16 25.87 9.62
CA GLN A 236 2.56 25.74 9.23
C GLN A 236 3.46 26.58 10.15
N LEU A 237 3.09 27.82 10.45
CA LEU A 237 3.81 28.63 11.43
C LEU A 237 3.77 28.03 12.84
N HIS A 238 2.64 27.43 13.24
CA HIS A 238 2.49 26.76 14.54
C HIS A 238 3.44 25.56 14.68
N ARG A 239 3.68 24.85 13.58
CA ARG A 239 4.66 23.74 13.48
C ARG A 239 6.12 24.23 13.35
N GLY A 240 6.35 25.54 13.39
CA GLY A 240 7.68 26.14 13.21
C GLY A 240 8.19 26.07 11.76
N GLN A 241 7.31 25.83 10.79
CA GLN A 241 7.64 25.77 9.38
C GLN A 241 7.36 27.10 8.69
N GLN A 242 8.16 27.44 7.69
CA GLN A 242 7.97 28.66 6.90
C GLN A 242 7.04 28.37 5.70
N PRO A 243 5.79 28.90 5.68
CA PRO A 243 4.82 28.56 4.64
C PRO A 243 5.29 28.95 3.23
N ARG A 244 6.16 29.97 3.13
CA ARG A 244 6.71 30.48 1.88
C ARG A 244 7.51 29.44 1.10
N HIS A 245 8.18 28.53 1.81
CA HIS A 245 9.07 27.52 1.25
C HIS A 245 8.45 26.12 1.24
N HIS A 246 7.21 25.98 1.70
CA HIS A 246 6.57 24.68 1.85
C HIS A 246 6.12 24.13 0.47
N PRO A 247 6.28 22.82 0.20
CA PRO A 247 5.89 22.22 -1.09
C PRO A 247 4.43 22.44 -1.49
N ALA A 248 3.52 22.41 -0.52
CA ALA A 248 2.09 22.71 -0.75
C ALA A 248 1.73 24.20 -0.90
N ARG A 249 2.71 25.13 -0.89
CA ARG A 249 2.42 26.57 -0.97
C ARG A 249 1.48 26.89 -2.12
N ASP A 250 1.74 26.37 -3.31
CA ASP A 250 0.98 26.72 -4.50
C ASP A 250 -0.44 26.17 -4.51
N ALA A 251 -0.66 25.02 -3.87
CA ALA A 251 -1.97 24.42 -3.69
C ALA A 251 -2.85 25.30 -2.78
N TYR A 252 -2.27 25.84 -1.71
CA TYR A 252 -3.01 26.68 -0.78
C TYR A 252 -3.00 28.16 -1.17
N PHE A 253 -1.95 28.68 -1.81
CA PHE A 253 -1.77 30.08 -2.21
C PHE A 253 -1.40 30.19 -3.69
N PRO A 254 -2.39 30.09 -4.59
CA PRO A 254 -2.16 30.28 -6.02
C PRO A 254 -1.55 31.65 -6.33
N SER A 255 -0.92 31.75 -7.51
CA SER A 255 -0.26 32.99 -7.97
C SER A 255 -1.17 34.21 -7.82
N GLY A 256 -0.63 35.29 -7.25
CA GLY A 256 -1.35 36.55 -7.00
C GLY A 256 -2.17 36.61 -5.71
N THR A 257 -2.34 35.50 -4.97
CA THR A 257 -3.16 35.50 -3.73
C THR A 257 -2.37 35.84 -2.46
N TRP A 258 -1.05 35.63 -2.47
CA TRP A 258 -0.17 35.73 -1.30
C TRP A 258 -0.32 37.04 -0.52
N GLN A 259 -0.08 38.17 -1.16
CA GLN A 259 -0.06 39.48 -0.50
C GLN A 259 -1.41 39.81 0.14
N ARG A 260 -2.52 39.57 -0.57
CA ARG A 260 -3.88 39.82 -0.08
C ARG A 260 -4.19 39.00 1.18
N ARG A 261 -3.88 37.70 1.15
CA ARG A 261 -4.19 36.79 2.26
C ARG A 261 -3.32 37.04 3.49
N LEU A 262 -2.05 37.39 3.31
CA LEU A 262 -1.21 37.82 4.43
C LEU A 262 -1.73 39.12 5.04
N ALA A 263 -2.11 40.11 4.22
CA ALA A 263 -2.71 41.35 4.72
C ALA A 263 -4.02 41.10 5.50
N GLN A 264 -4.81 40.11 5.09
CA GLN A 264 -5.99 39.68 5.82
C GLN A 264 -5.65 39.10 7.20
N LEU A 265 -4.67 38.19 7.29
CA LEU A 265 -4.23 37.62 8.56
C LEU A 265 -3.65 38.69 9.52
N GLU A 266 -2.94 39.67 8.98
CA GLU A 266 -2.42 40.83 9.73
C GLU A 266 -3.55 41.72 10.24
N ALA A 267 -4.53 42.04 9.39
CA ALA A 267 -5.70 42.84 9.76
C ALA A 267 -6.56 42.15 10.84
N GLN A 268 -6.59 40.82 10.84
CA GLN A 268 -7.23 40.01 11.88
C GLN A 268 -6.38 39.88 13.16
N GLY A 269 -5.14 40.38 13.17
CA GLY A 269 -4.23 40.29 14.30
C GLY A 269 -3.75 38.87 14.59
N LEU A 270 -3.84 37.95 13.62
CA LEU A 270 -3.45 36.54 13.79
C LEU A 270 -1.96 36.32 13.53
N ILE A 271 -1.37 37.16 12.69
CA ILE A 271 0.08 37.20 12.44
C ILE A 271 0.61 38.61 12.61
N ARG A 272 1.92 38.72 12.80
CA ARG A 272 2.67 39.96 12.69
C ARG A 272 3.87 39.75 11.77
N ARG A 273 4.37 40.82 11.15
CA ARG A 273 5.62 40.78 10.41
C ARG A 273 6.78 41.19 11.30
N GLU A 274 7.83 40.39 11.29
CA GLU A 274 9.12 40.78 11.84
C GLU A 274 9.83 41.76 10.90
N PRO A 275 10.86 42.50 11.38
CA PRO A 275 11.62 43.42 10.53
C PRO A 275 12.26 42.76 9.30
N THR A 276 12.50 41.45 9.36
CA THR A 276 12.99 40.63 8.24
C THR A 276 11.95 40.40 7.15
N GLY A 277 10.68 40.76 7.41
CA GLY A 277 9.54 40.53 6.52
C GLY A 277 8.85 39.19 6.71
N GLU A 278 9.40 38.31 7.56
CA GLU A 278 8.81 37.01 7.91
C GLU A 278 7.57 37.18 8.79
N ALA A 279 6.57 36.32 8.59
CA ALA A 279 5.36 36.29 9.40
C ALA A 279 5.58 35.41 10.63
N THR A 280 5.19 35.89 11.80
CA THR A 280 5.15 35.13 13.05
C THR A 280 3.74 35.12 13.63
N LEU A 281 3.37 34.03 14.29
CA LEU A 281 2.07 33.93 14.96
C LEU A 281 1.97 34.91 16.13
N THR A 282 0.83 35.56 16.25
CA THR A 282 0.47 36.25 17.48
C THR A 282 -0.08 35.26 18.52
N GLY A 283 -0.31 35.74 19.76
CA GLY A 283 -1.03 34.95 20.76
C GLY A 283 -2.44 34.56 20.31
N ALA A 284 -3.14 35.44 19.60
CA ALA A 284 -4.46 35.17 19.04
C ALA A 284 -4.42 34.12 17.93
N GLY A 285 -3.46 34.23 16.99
CA GLY A 285 -3.26 33.22 15.94
C GLY A 285 -2.94 31.84 16.52
N SER A 286 -2.04 31.79 17.52
CA SER A 286 -1.68 30.53 18.20
C SER A 286 -2.85 29.91 18.97
N ALA A 287 -3.74 30.73 19.55
CA ALA A 287 -4.94 30.25 20.22
C ALA A 287 -5.97 29.70 19.21
N LEU A 288 -6.16 30.39 18.09
CA LEU A 288 -7.06 29.96 17.02
C LEU A 288 -6.66 28.60 16.44
N VAL A 289 -5.38 28.44 16.06
CA VAL A 289 -4.88 27.17 15.50
C VAL A 289 -5.03 26.02 16.49
N ARG A 290 -4.61 26.21 17.74
CA ARG A 290 -4.76 25.15 18.77
C ARG A 290 -6.20 24.74 18.98
N ARG A 291 -7.13 25.70 18.97
CA ARG A 291 -8.55 25.40 19.04
C ARG A 291 -9.01 24.61 17.81
N ARG A 292 -8.63 25.02 16.60
CA ARG A 292 -9.00 24.31 15.37
C ARG A 292 -8.48 22.88 15.34
N LEU A 293 -7.21 22.67 15.69
CA LEU A 293 -6.60 21.33 15.79
C LEU A 293 -7.24 20.45 16.87
N TYR A 294 -7.87 21.05 17.89
CA TYR A 294 -8.61 20.31 18.91
C TYR A 294 -10.05 20.00 18.48
N ASP A 295 -10.72 20.98 17.85
CA ASP A 295 -12.13 20.88 17.43
C ASP A 295 -12.28 20.03 16.16
N ASP A 296 -11.29 20.01 15.26
CA ASP A 296 -11.28 19.25 14.01
C ASP A 296 -10.45 17.96 14.17
N VAL A 297 -11.14 16.86 14.43
CA VAL A 297 -10.55 15.53 14.61
C VAL A 297 -10.58 14.67 13.35
N ASP A 298 -11.40 15.06 12.37
CA ASP A 298 -11.67 14.27 11.17
C ASP A 298 -10.87 14.79 9.96
N GLY A 299 -10.48 16.06 9.98
CA GLY A 299 -9.76 16.71 8.91
C GLY A 299 -10.60 16.94 7.64
N PRO A 300 -9.96 17.46 6.57
CA PRO A 300 -10.68 17.81 5.36
C PRO A 300 -11.07 16.56 4.55
N ARG A 301 -12.29 16.56 4.01
CA ARG A 301 -12.78 15.49 3.11
C ARG A 301 -12.14 15.53 1.72
N GLN A 302 -11.67 16.69 1.33
CA GLN A 302 -11.03 16.95 0.04
C GLN A 302 -9.74 17.74 0.27
N LEU A 303 -8.72 17.46 -0.52
CA LEU A 303 -7.43 18.13 -0.41
C LEU A 303 -6.97 18.63 -1.78
N PRO A 304 -6.26 19.78 -1.84
CA PRO A 304 -5.65 20.26 -3.07
C PRO A 304 -4.30 19.54 -3.30
N PHE A 305 -4.34 18.22 -3.35
CA PHE A 305 -3.13 17.39 -3.46
C PHE A 305 -2.63 17.31 -4.90
N ARG A 306 -1.34 16.98 -5.05
CA ARG A 306 -0.71 16.75 -6.35
C ARG A 306 -0.46 15.27 -6.56
N VAL A 307 -0.40 14.87 -7.83
CA VAL A 307 0.20 13.59 -8.23
C VAL A 307 1.62 13.86 -8.71
N LEU A 308 2.59 13.21 -8.10
CA LEU A 308 4.02 13.42 -8.35
C LEU A 308 4.68 12.10 -8.73
N THR A 309 5.71 12.18 -9.58
CA THR A 309 6.59 11.05 -9.85
C THR A 309 7.92 11.28 -9.17
N ALA A 310 8.35 10.40 -8.27
CA ALA A 310 9.57 10.59 -7.49
C ALA A 310 10.24 9.25 -7.13
N PRO A 311 11.57 9.24 -6.87
CA PRO A 311 12.26 8.06 -6.37
C PRO A 311 11.64 7.58 -5.05
N TRP A 312 11.53 6.26 -4.88
CA TRP A 312 10.80 5.67 -3.76
C TRP A 312 11.55 4.53 -3.06
N PRO A 313 11.77 4.62 -1.74
CA PRO A 313 12.26 3.50 -0.95
C PRO A 313 11.09 2.56 -0.54
N ALA A 314 11.08 1.32 -1.02
CA ALA A 314 10.06 0.31 -0.71
C ALA A 314 10.08 -0.18 0.76
N ALA A 315 11.14 0.12 1.51
CA ALA A 315 11.29 -0.17 2.93
C ALA A 315 12.06 0.98 3.60
N ALA A 316 11.35 1.91 4.23
CA ALA A 316 11.94 2.86 5.16
C ALA A 316 11.40 2.57 6.56
N PRO A 317 12.26 2.30 7.56
CA PRO A 317 11.78 2.25 8.94
C PRO A 317 11.27 3.64 9.35
N SER A 318 10.16 3.68 10.10
CA SER A 318 9.83 4.85 10.90
C SER A 318 11.02 5.13 11.81
N SER A 319 11.70 6.26 11.59
CA SER A 319 12.87 6.60 12.38
C SER A 319 12.46 6.76 13.85
N PRO A 320 13.07 6.04 14.81
CA PRO A 320 12.94 6.43 16.20
C PRO A 320 13.64 7.78 16.38
N THR A 321 12.94 8.73 16.97
CA THR A 321 13.49 10.00 17.43
C THR A 321 14.79 9.72 18.20
N PRO A 322 15.92 10.37 17.89
CA PRO A 322 17.09 10.24 18.73
C PRO A 322 16.74 10.83 20.10
N THR A 323 16.63 9.98 21.11
CA THR A 323 16.65 10.44 22.50
C THR A 323 18.00 11.10 22.72
N SER A 324 17.98 12.43 22.85
CA SER A 324 19.11 13.18 23.36
C SER A 324 19.41 12.65 24.76
N GLY A 325 20.45 11.81 24.88
CA GLY A 325 21.05 11.48 26.15
C GLY A 325 21.71 12.75 26.70
N ALA A 326 21.07 13.35 27.70
CA ALA A 326 21.68 14.30 28.62
C ALA A 326 21.89 13.58 29.96
N GLY A 327 23.13 13.61 30.47
CA GLY A 327 23.50 13.12 31.80
C GLY A 327 24.60 12.09 31.77
#